data_AF-A0A6S7G3U9-F1
#
_entry.id   AF-A0A6S7G3U9-F1
#
_cell.length_a   1.000
_cell.length_b   1.000
_cell.length_c   1.000
_cell.angle_alpha   90.00
_cell.angle_beta   90.00
_cell.angle_gamma   90.00
#
_symmetry.space_group_name_H-M   'P 1'
#
loop_
_entity.id
_entity.type
_entity.pdbx_description
1 polymer ?
#
loop_
_entity_poly.entity_id
_entity_poly.type
_entity_poly.pdbx_seq_one_letter_code
_entity_poly.pdbx_strand_id
1 'polypeptide(L)'
;MDECNKVHSIPENDKENNGKGKQMSVRKIISDYRERTTFHGFRYFILGGSFIRQLIWLGLILCSFAYFTFNGIRLFINFLNLPTMTKNEIITKQMMLFPAITVCNYNPIKQSKLQQHITTRIANIVWILTKYIKCMAIVWMKMESLLAASGEESLAAEKISGQPHKVWGSAIHLTQVKITL
;
A
#
# COMPACT_ATOMS: atom_id res chain seq x y z
N MET A 1 61.43 4.76 5.10
CA MET A 1 61.80 5.81 4.13
C MET A 1 62.88 5.21 3.22
N ASP A 2 63.12 5.83 2.05
CA ASP A 2 64.22 5.53 1.10
C ASP A 2 63.83 4.72 -0.15
N GLU A 3 63.02 5.33 -1.03
CA GLU A 3 63.32 5.35 -2.49
C GLU A 3 62.43 6.39 -3.20
N CYS A 4 62.61 7.68 -2.88
CA CYS A 4 62.00 8.79 -3.63
C CYS A 4 63.09 9.66 -4.25
N ASN A 5 64.03 9.05 -4.96
CA ASN A 5 64.88 9.82 -5.87
C ASN A 5 65.47 8.93 -6.97
N LYS A 6 64.61 8.60 -7.94
CA LYS A 6 65.09 8.23 -9.27
C LYS A 6 64.41 9.15 -10.26
N VAL A 7 64.95 10.37 -10.33
CA VAL A 7 64.72 11.26 -11.48
C VAL A 7 65.20 10.49 -12.70
N HIS A 8 64.24 9.96 -13.46
CA HIS A 8 64.51 9.45 -14.79
C HIS A 8 65.01 10.66 -15.59
N SER A 9 66.31 10.68 -15.84
CA SER A 9 66.99 11.67 -16.66
C SER A 9 66.24 11.82 -17.98
N ILE A 10 65.51 12.94 -18.12
CA ILE A 10 65.03 13.41 -19.42
C ILE A 10 66.28 13.79 -20.19
N PRO A 11 66.55 13.23 -21.38
CA PRO A 11 67.62 13.74 -22.21
C PRO A 11 67.23 15.15 -22.66
N GLU A 12 67.85 16.14 -22.03
CA GLU A 12 67.99 17.50 -22.54
C GLU A 12 68.78 17.40 -23.84
N ASN A 13 68.04 17.35 -24.95
CA ASN A 13 68.61 17.57 -26.28
C ASN A 13 68.01 18.88 -26.78
N ASP A 14 68.50 19.96 -26.16
CA ASP A 14 68.43 21.28 -26.73
C ASP A 14 69.33 21.31 -27.96
N LYS A 15 68.69 21.14 -29.12
CA LYS A 15 69.18 21.69 -30.37
C LYS A 15 68.10 22.57 -30.96
N GLU A 16 68.17 23.83 -30.53
CA GLU A 16 67.78 25.01 -31.29
C GLU A 16 68.00 24.76 -32.79
N ASN A 17 66.94 24.89 -33.59
CA ASN A 17 67.00 25.40 -34.96
C ASN A 17 65.58 25.63 -35.51
N ASN A 18 65.25 26.93 -35.59
CA ASN A 18 64.60 27.64 -36.69
C ASN A 18 63.25 27.12 -37.24
N GLY A 19 62.30 28.05 -37.34
CA GLY A 19 60.90 27.83 -37.68
C GLY A 19 60.67 27.01 -38.95
N LYS A 20 59.90 25.95 -38.77
CA LYS A 20 58.86 25.42 -39.67
C LYS A 20 58.15 24.33 -38.87
N GLY A 21 56.86 24.52 -38.59
CA GLY A 21 56.03 23.56 -37.85
C GLY A 21 56.09 22.19 -38.50
N LYS A 22 56.99 21.33 -38.00
CA LYS A 22 57.16 19.97 -38.50
C LYS A 22 56.02 19.17 -37.94
N GLN A 23 55.00 18.89 -38.76
CA GLN A 23 53.95 17.95 -38.39
C GLN A 23 54.60 16.64 -37.94
N MET A 24 54.54 16.35 -36.64
CA MET A 24 54.98 15.08 -36.11
C MET A 24 53.99 14.03 -36.60
N SER A 25 54.48 13.08 -37.41
CA SER A 25 53.67 11.94 -37.84
C SER A 25 53.05 11.27 -36.62
N VAL A 26 51.74 11.05 -36.65
CA VAL A 26 50.96 10.36 -35.60
C VAL A 26 51.63 9.03 -35.19
N ARG A 27 52.31 8.37 -36.13
CA ARG A 27 53.08 7.14 -35.87
C ARG A 27 54.26 7.34 -34.89
N LYS A 28 54.96 8.48 -34.97
CA LYS A 28 56.05 8.82 -34.05
C LYS A 28 55.53 9.12 -32.65
N ILE A 29 54.40 9.83 -32.57
CA ILE A 29 53.73 10.14 -31.30
C ILE A 29 53.31 8.84 -30.62
N ILE A 30 52.61 7.96 -31.33
CA ILE A 30 52.17 6.67 -30.80
C ILE A 30 53.36 5.77 -30.39
N SER A 31 54.46 5.81 -31.14
CA SER A 31 55.68 5.06 -30.79
C SER A 31 56.35 5.58 -29.51
N ASP A 32 56.44 6.89 -29.33
CA ASP A 32 57.02 7.49 -28.11
C ASP A 32 56.11 7.23 -26.89
N TYR A 33 54.78 7.35 -27.06
CA TYR A 33 53.82 6.98 -26.01
C TYR A 33 53.88 5.50 -25.64
N ARG A 34 54.19 4.60 -26.57
CA ARG A 34 54.32 3.15 -26.28
C ARG A 34 55.47 2.86 -25.31
N GLU A 35 56.57 3.58 -25.41
CA GLU A 35 57.75 3.34 -24.56
C GLU A 35 57.59 3.98 -23.17
N ARG A 36 56.80 5.05 -23.09
CA ARG A 36 56.58 5.80 -21.85
C ARG A 36 55.35 5.35 -21.05
N THR A 37 54.41 4.64 -21.67
CA THR A 37 53.17 4.22 -20.98
C THR A 37 53.28 2.82 -20.38
N THR A 38 52.87 2.69 -19.13
CA THR A 38 52.86 1.42 -18.36
C THR A 38 51.66 0.52 -18.70
N PHE A 39 50.90 0.82 -19.75
CA PHE A 39 49.75 0.01 -20.17
C PHE A 39 50.22 -1.33 -20.75
N HIS A 40 50.09 -2.39 -19.94
CA HIS A 40 50.58 -3.73 -20.26
C HIS A 40 50.00 -4.34 -21.56
N GLY A 41 48.86 -3.84 -22.06
CA GLY A 41 48.21 -4.33 -23.30
C GLY A 41 48.56 -3.57 -24.58
N PHE A 42 48.94 -2.29 -24.50
CA PHE A 42 49.05 -1.41 -25.67
C PHE A 42 50.20 -1.81 -26.62
N ARG A 43 51.25 -2.42 -26.07
CA ARG A 43 52.42 -2.93 -26.82
C ARG A 43 52.06 -4.05 -27.81
N TYR A 44 51.04 -4.87 -27.52
CA TYR A 44 50.67 -6.03 -28.36
C TYR A 44 49.78 -5.67 -29.55
N PHE A 45 49.04 -4.56 -29.45
CA PHE A 45 48.21 -4.02 -30.53
C PHE A 45 49.06 -3.55 -31.74
N ILE A 46 50.25 -2.96 -31.49
CA ILE A 46 51.07 -2.34 -32.54
C ILE A 46 52.18 -3.27 -33.09
N LEU A 47 52.61 -4.28 -32.33
CA LEU A 47 53.66 -5.25 -32.74
C LEU A 47 53.12 -6.54 -33.40
N GLY A 48 51.83 -6.59 -33.70
CA GLY A 48 51.21 -7.72 -34.38
C GLY A 48 51.44 -7.68 -35.88
N GLY A 49 52.31 -8.53 -36.41
CA GLY A 49 52.49 -8.68 -37.87
C GLY A 49 51.24 -9.20 -38.61
N SER A 50 50.28 -9.78 -37.89
CA SER A 50 49.01 -10.30 -38.42
C SER A 50 47.80 -9.60 -37.78
N PHE A 51 46.89 -9.10 -38.61
CA PHE A 51 45.70 -8.33 -38.24
C PHE A 51 44.80 -9.08 -37.23
N ILE A 52 44.68 -10.40 -37.38
CA ILE A 52 43.88 -11.25 -36.46
C ILE A 52 44.42 -11.18 -35.03
N ARG A 53 45.75 -11.21 -34.86
CA ARG A 53 46.36 -11.14 -33.53
C ARG A 53 46.08 -9.79 -32.87
N GLN A 54 46.09 -8.71 -33.66
CA GLN A 54 45.77 -7.37 -33.18
C GLN A 54 44.32 -7.26 -32.72
N LEU A 55 43.37 -7.85 -33.46
CA LEU A 55 41.95 -7.88 -33.08
C LEU A 55 41.72 -8.65 -31.77
N ILE A 56 42.39 -9.79 -31.58
CA ILE A 56 42.28 -10.56 -30.33
C ILE A 56 42.79 -9.73 -29.15
N TRP A 57 43.95 -9.11 -29.28
CA TRP A 57 44.51 -8.25 -28.22
C TRP A 57 43.65 -7.03 -27.93
N LEU A 58 43.10 -6.39 -28.97
CA LEU A 58 42.17 -5.27 -28.82
C LEU A 58 40.90 -5.70 -28.09
N GLY A 59 40.33 -6.85 -28.48
CA GLY A 59 39.16 -7.43 -27.83
C GLY A 59 39.41 -7.71 -26.34
N LEU A 60 40.55 -8.31 -25.99
CA LEU A 60 40.91 -8.57 -24.60
C LEU A 60 41.05 -7.28 -23.78
N ILE A 61 41.70 -6.25 -24.34
CA ILE A 61 41.84 -4.94 -23.69
C ILE A 61 40.46 -4.29 -23.48
N LEU A 62 39.62 -4.32 -24.51
CA LEU A 62 38.29 -3.72 -24.46
C LEU A 62 37.38 -4.45 -23.46
N CYS A 63 37.41 -5.78 -23.45
CA CYS A 63 36.70 -6.60 -22.45
C CYS A 63 37.19 -6.32 -21.04
N SER A 64 38.50 -6.24 -20.81
CA SER A 64 39.08 -5.93 -19.50
C SER A 64 38.68 -4.53 -19.04
N PHE A 65 38.73 -3.53 -19.93
CA PHE A 65 38.32 -2.16 -19.63
C PHE A 65 36.82 -2.05 -19.34
N ALA A 66 35.98 -2.73 -20.12
CA ALA A 66 34.54 -2.78 -19.89
C ALA A 66 34.22 -3.44 -18.53
N TYR A 67 34.88 -4.56 -18.22
CA TYR A 67 34.72 -5.24 -16.93
C TYR A 67 35.18 -4.38 -15.76
N PHE A 68 36.33 -3.71 -15.88
CA PHE A 68 36.81 -2.77 -14.88
C PHE A 68 35.82 -1.64 -14.63
N THR A 69 35.34 -1.01 -15.70
CA THR A 69 34.36 0.09 -15.63
C THR A 69 33.04 -0.38 -15.00
N PHE A 70 32.55 -1.56 -15.39
CA PHE A 70 31.34 -2.15 -14.81
C PHE A 70 31.48 -2.38 -13.30
N ASN A 71 32.60 -2.96 -12.85
CA ASN A 71 32.87 -3.15 -11.42
C ASN A 71 33.02 -1.81 -10.69
N GLY A 72 33.68 -0.82 -11.31
CA GLY A 72 33.82 0.52 -10.76
C GLY A 72 32.46 1.19 -10.55
N ILE A 73 31.56 1.13 -11.52
CA ILE A 73 30.19 1.66 -11.41
C ILE A 73 29.42 0.96 -10.29
N ARG A 74 29.48 -0.38 -10.22
CA ARG A 74 28.80 -1.13 -9.15
C ARG A 74 29.33 -0.76 -7.77
N LEU A 75 30.64 -0.62 -7.62
CA LEU A 75 31.25 -0.23 -6.36
C LEU A 75 30.87 1.21 -5.99
N PHE A 76 30.83 2.11 -6.96
CA PHE A 76 30.42 3.51 -6.76
C PHE A 76 28.96 3.62 -6.33
N ILE A 77 28.05 2.89 -7.00
CA ILE A 77 26.64 2.81 -6.61
C ILE A 77 26.51 2.23 -5.19
N ASN A 78 27.22 1.14 -4.89
CA ASN A 78 27.21 0.56 -3.55
C ASN A 78 27.76 1.52 -2.49
N PHE A 79 28.75 2.34 -2.81
CA PHE A 79 29.27 3.36 -1.91
C PHE A 79 28.22 4.45 -1.63
N LEU A 80 27.52 4.93 -2.65
CA LEU A 80 26.45 5.93 -2.50
C LEU A 80 25.22 5.40 -1.77
N ASN A 81 24.94 4.09 -1.89
CA ASN A 81 23.85 3.44 -1.17
C ASN A 81 24.11 3.29 0.34
N LEU A 82 25.31 3.64 0.83
CA LEU A 82 25.71 3.60 2.23
C LEU A 82 25.18 2.34 2.97
N PRO A 83 25.40 1.12 2.44
CA PRO A 83 24.85 -0.08 3.06
C PRO A 83 25.43 -0.23 4.46
N THR A 84 24.56 -0.18 5.46
CA THR A 84 24.96 -0.36 6.86
C THR A 84 25.16 -1.84 7.13
N MET A 85 26.41 -2.23 7.40
CA MET A 85 26.72 -3.59 7.84
C MET A 85 26.49 -3.69 9.34
N THR A 86 25.35 -4.24 9.74
CA THR A 86 25.05 -4.51 11.15
C THR A 86 25.87 -5.72 11.62
N LYS A 87 26.84 -5.48 12.51
CA LYS A 87 27.55 -6.54 13.22
C LYS A 87 26.81 -6.85 14.50
N ASN A 88 26.29 -8.07 14.62
CA ASN A 88 25.61 -8.54 15.83
C ASN A 88 26.62 -9.23 16.74
N GLU A 89 26.86 -8.66 17.92
CA GLU A 89 27.71 -9.25 18.95
C GLU A 89 26.87 -9.56 20.19
N ILE A 90 27.04 -10.75 20.74
CA ILE A 90 26.36 -11.19 21.96
C ILE A 90 27.27 -10.82 23.13
N ILE A 91 26.88 -9.79 23.87
CA ILE A 91 27.57 -9.37 25.09
C ILE A 91 26.81 -9.86 26.33
N THR A 92 27.47 -10.65 27.17
CA THR A 92 26.90 -11.09 28.46
C THR A 92 27.14 -10.02 29.51
N LYS A 93 26.09 -9.29 29.91
CA LYS A 93 26.15 -8.30 30.99
C LYS A 93 25.79 -8.93 32.33
N GLN A 94 26.54 -8.59 33.39
CA GLN A 94 26.32 -9.09 34.76
C GLN A 94 25.01 -8.59 35.39
N MET A 95 24.52 -7.42 34.97
CA MET A 95 23.22 -6.87 35.36
C MET A 95 22.51 -6.32 34.12
N MET A 96 21.22 -6.65 33.96
CA MET A 96 20.34 -6.15 32.91
C MET A 96 19.02 -5.68 33.52
N LEU A 97 18.48 -4.59 32.99
CA LEU A 97 17.17 -4.07 33.39
C LEU A 97 16.08 -5.05 32.94
N PHE A 98 15.20 -5.40 33.87
CA PHE A 98 14.05 -6.24 33.55
C PHE A 98 13.06 -5.43 32.69
N PRO A 99 12.58 -5.98 31.55
CA PRO A 99 11.67 -5.26 30.68
C PRO A 99 10.28 -5.10 31.32
N ALA A 100 9.53 -4.10 30.88
CA ALA A 100 8.13 -3.97 31.27
C ALA A 100 7.31 -5.12 30.64
N ILE A 101 6.73 -5.97 31.48
CA ILE A 101 5.84 -7.04 31.05
C ILE A 101 4.40 -6.52 31.11
N THR A 102 3.73 -6.49 29.96
CA THR A 102 2.28 -6.24 29.89
C THR A 102 1.57 -7.56 29.62
N VAL A 103 0.74 -8.00 30.57
CA VAL A 103 -0.11 -9.18 30.39
C VAL A 103 -1.52 -8.72 30.07
N CYS A 104 -2.00 -9.02 28.86
CA CYS A 104 -3.38 -8.83 28.49
C CYS A 104 -4.13 -10.17 28.50
N ASN A 105 -5.38 -10.14 28.95
CA ASN A 105 -6.29 -11.27 28.77
C ASN A 105 -6.56 -11.46 27.27
N TYR A 106 -6.46 -12.71 26.78
CA TYR A 106 -6.77 -13.04 25.38
C TYR A 106 -8.22 -12.69 25.03
N ASN A 107 -9.13 -12.80 26.00
CA ASN A 107 -10.53 -12.47 25.77
C ASN A 107 -10.78 -10.96 25.95
N PRO A 108 -11.07 -10.21 24.86
CA PRO A 108 -11.33 -8.77 24.94
C PRO A 108 -12.70 -8.45 25.56
N ILE A 109 -13.64 -9.41 25.62
CA ILE A 109 -15.03 -9.15 26.00
C ILE A 109 -15.47 -10.03 27.17
N LYS A 110 -15.91 -9.39 28.26
CA LYS A 110 -16.55 -10.10 29.38
C LYS A 110 -18.01 -10.41 29.03
N GLN A 111 -18.34 -11.70 28.96
CA GLN A 111 -19.71 -12.19 28.68
C GLN A 111 -20.76 -11.58 29.60
N SER A 112 -20.45 -11.41 30.89
CA SER A 112 -21.35 -10.78 31.86
C SER A 112 -21.72 -9.33 31.50
N LYS A 113 -20.75 -8.54 31.02
CA LYS A 113 -20.99 -7.16 30.58
C LYS A 113 -21.80 -7.10 29.29
N LEU A 114 -21.56 -8.04 28.38
CA LEU A 114 -22.32 -8.16 27.14
C LEU A 114 -23.78 -8.53 27.42
N GLN A 115 -24.01 -9.56 28.25
CA GLN A 115 -25.34 -9.99 28.65
C GLN A 115 -26.09 -8.89 29.38
N GLN A 116 -25.48 -8.23 30.36
CA GLN A 116 -26.11 -7.12 31.06
C GLN A 116 -26.52 -6.00 30.10
N HIS A 117 -25.65 -5.61 29.17
CA HIS A 117 -25.96 -4.58 28.18
C HIS A 117 -27.15 -4.98 27.29
N ILE A 118 -27.18 -6.23 26.81
CA ILE A 118 -28.29 -6.76 26.01
C ILE A 118 -29.59 -6.79 26.82
N THR A 119 -29.56 -7.33 28.04
CA THR A 119 -30.75 -7.43 28.90
C THR A 119 -31.31 -6.06 29.23
N THR A 120 -30.48 -5.07 29.58
CA THR A 120 -30.94 -3.70 29.85
C THR A 120 -31.56 -3.06 28.61
N ARG A 121 -30.97 -3.26 27.42
CA ARG A 121 -31.52 -2.75 26.16
C ARG A 121 -32.88 -3.35 25.84
N ILE A 122 -33.03 -4.68 25.96
CA ILE A 122 -34.29 -5.38 25.74
C ILE A 122 -35.35 -4.92 26.75
N ALA A 123 -35.01 -4.86 28.04
CA ALA A 123 -35.93 -4.43 29.08
C ALA A 123 -36.46 -3.02 28.84
N ASN A 124 -35.61 -2.08 28.39
CA ASN A 124 -36.03 -0.73 28.04
C ASN A 124 -37.01 -0.72 26.86
N ILE A 125 -36.74 -1.48 25.80
CA ILE A 125 -37.64 -1.58 24.64
C ILE A 125 -39.00 -2.16 25.06
N VAL A 126 -38.99 -3.25 25.84
CA VAL A 126 -40.22 -3.87 26.35
C VAL A 126 -41.00 -2.89 27.23
N TRP A 127 -40.33 -2.13 28.08
CA TRP A 127 -40.96 -1.11 28.92
C TRP A 127 -41.63 -0.01 28.08
N ILE A 128 -40.95 0.48 27.04
CA ILE A 128 -41.50 1.49 26.11
C ILE A 128 -42.72 0.93 25.38
N LEU A 129 -42.62 -0.28 24.83
CA LEU A 129 -43.72 -0.92 24.09
C LEU A 129 -44.92 -1.17 25.00
N THR A 130 -44.70 -1.70 26.21
CA THR A 130 -45.79 -1.93 27.16
C THR A 130 -46.45 -0.63 27.61
N LYS A 131 -45.70 0.48 27.73
CA LYS A 131 -46.26 1.81 27.96
C LYS A 131 -47.11 2.27 26.77
N TYR A 132 -46.60 2.15 25.56
CA TYR A 132 -47.30 2.55 24.34
C TYR A 132 -48.60 1.77 24.13
N ILE A 133 -48.56 0.43 24.26
CA ILE A 133 -49.74 -0.44 24.13
C ILE A 133 -50.80 -0.06 25.16
N LYS A 134 -50.40 0.18 26.42
CA LYS A 134 -51.33 0.64 27.47
C LYS A 134 -51.98 1.97 27.11
N CYS A 135 -51.21 2.95 26.63
CA CYS A 135 -51.75 4.24 26.19
C CYS A 135 -52.70 4.08 24.99
N MET A 136 -52.32 3.28 24.01
CA MET A 136 -53.16 3.00 22.84
C MET A 136 -54.47 2.31 23.20
N ALA A 137 -54.46 1.35 24.13
CA ALA A 137 -55.68 0.71 24.61
C ALA A 137 -56.62 1.73 25.27
N ILE A 138 -56.08 2.66 26.09
CA ILE A 138 -56.87 3.72 26.73
C ILE A 138 -57.50 4.65 25.67
N VAL A 139 -56.72 5.07 24.68
CA VAL A 139 -57.21 5.94 23.59
C VAL A 139 -58.25 5.20 22.74
N TRP A 140 -58.03 3.93 22.41
CA TRP A 140 -58.95 3.10 21.65
C TRP A 140 -60.30 2.97 22.37
N MET A 141 -60.29 2.63 23.66
CA MET A 141 -61.51 2.56 24.48
C MET A 141 -62.26 3.91 24.51
N LYS A 142 -61.54 5.03 24.57
CA LYS A 142 -62.15 6.37 24.52
C LYS A 142 -62.71 6.71 23.14
N MET A 143 -62.02 6.33 22.07
CA MET A 143 -62.43 6.58 20.69
C MET A 143 -63.68 5.78 20.30
N GLU A 144 -63.75 4.51 20.71
CA GLU A 144 -64.92 3.65 20.49
C GLU A 144 -66.17 4.23 21.14
N SER A 145 -66.03 4.82 22.34
CA SER A 145 -67.13 5.54 23.00
C SER A 145 -67.54 6.85 22.30
N LEU A 146 -66.59 7.56 21.65
CA LEU A 146 -66.89 8.80 20.90
C LEU A 146 -67.54 8.51 19.55
N LEU A 147 -67.12 7.43 18.87
CA LEU A 147 -67.76 6.97 17.62
C LEU A 147 -69.21 6.51 17.88
N ALA A 148 -69.45 5.79 18.99
CA ALA A 148 -70.80 5.40 19.39
C ALA A 148 -71.72 6.61 19.65
N ALA A 149 -71.18 7.71 20.20
CA ALA A 149 -71.94 8.96 20.43
C ALA A 149 -72.24 9.74 19.13
N SER A 150 -71.40 9.63 18.09
CA SER A 150 -71.62 10.29 16.79
C SER A 150 -72.70 9.65 15.91
N GLY A 151 -73.11 8.41 16.23
CA GLY A 151 -74.10 7.64 15.47
C GLY A 151 -75.56 8.06 15.69
N GLU A 152 -75.87 8.81 16.76
CA GLU A 152 -77.24 9.26 17.04
C GLU A 152 -77.64 10.55 16.29
N GLU A 153 -76.68 11.39 15.87
CA GLU A 153 -77.00 12.63 15.13
C GLU A 153 -77.37 12.36 13.65
N SER A 154 -76.79 11.34 13.01
CA SER A 154 -77.11 11.03 11.61
C SER A 154 -78.47 10.35 11.41
N LEU A 155 -79.01 9.67 12.44
CA LEU A 155 -80.35 9.05 12.44
C LEU A 155 -81.49 10.06 12.71
N ALA A 156 -81.18 11.25 13.21
CA ALA A 156 -82.19 12.30 13.44
C ALA A 156 -82.54 13.08 12.15
N ALA A 157 -81.65 13.13 11.16
CA ALA A 157 -81.88 13.88 9.92
C ALA A 157 -82.84 13.17 8.93
N GLU A 158 -82.99 11.85 8.98
CA GLU A 158 -83.85 11.13 8.03
C GLU A 158 -85.33 11.06 8.46
N LYS A 159 -85.66 11.40 9.71
CA LYS A 159 -87.00 11.13 10.28
C LYS A 159 -88.05 12.24 10.09
N ILE A 160 -87.76 13.31 9.34
CA ILE A 160 -88.68 14.48 9.20
C ILE A 160 -89.51 14.50 7.90
N SER A 161 -89.24 13.70 6.86
CA SER A 161 -90.11 13.68 5.66
C SER A 161 -90.93 12.40 5.54
N GLY A 162 -92.24 12.52 5.72
CA GLY A 162 -93.19 11.41 5.59
C GLY A 162 -93.53 11.01 4.16
N GLN A 163 -94.10 9.80 4.10
CA GLN A 163 -95.10 9.22 3.18
C GLN A 163 -94.64 8.19 2.11
N PRO A 164 -95.52 7.24 1.75
CA PRO A 164 -95.18 5.86 1.39
C PRO A 164 -95.30 5.57 -0.10
N HIS A 165 -94.57 4.57 -0.60
CA HIS A 165 -95.07 3.77 -1.72
C HIS A 165 -94.57 2.33 -1.66
N LYS A 166 -95.51 1.40 -1.87
CA LYS A 166 -95.31 -0.05 -1.96
C LYS A 166 -94.66 -0.40 -3.30
N VAL A 167 -93.69 -1.32 -3.32
CA VAL A 167 -93.56 -2.31 -4.42
C VAL A 167 -93.01 -3.62 -3.83
N TRP A 168 -93.68 -4.71 -4.22
CA TRP A 168 -93.39 -6.12 -3.97
C TRP A 168 -92.01 -6.59 -4.44
N GLY A 169 -91.53 -7.69 -3.85
CA GLY A 169 -90.98 -8.78 -4.66
C GLY A 169 -89.65 -9.38 -4.23
N SER A 170 -89.76 -10.61 -3.71
CA SER A 170 -88.89 -11.76 -4.02
C SER A 170 -87.55 -11.94 -3.29
N ALA A 171 -87.59 -12.97 -2.45
CA ALA A 171 -86.54 -13.91 -2.11
C ALA A 171 -85.41 -14.09 -3.14
N ILE A 172 -84.18 -14.21 -2.63
CA ILE A 172 -83.17 -15.25 -2.99
C ILE A 172 -82.31 -15.45 -1.72
N HIS A 173 -82.55 -16.51 -0.96
CA HIS A 173 -81.83 -17.80 -1.02
C HIS A 173 -80.36 -17.74 -0.56
N LEU A 174 -80.16 -18.24 0.66
CA LEU A 174 -79.09 -19.13 1.12
C LEU A 174 -77.72 -19.05 0.42
N THR A 175 -76.66 -18.83 1.21
CA THR A 175 -75.70 -19.91 1.48
C THR A 175 -74.77 -19.55 2.64
N GLN A 176 -74.85 -20.38 3.68
CA GLN A 176 -73.85 -20.56 4.72
C GLN A 176 -72.60 -21.17 4.10
N VAL A 177 -71.43 -20.56 4.28
CA VAL A 177 -70.15 -21.27 4.08
C VAL A 177 -69.58 -21.57 5.47
N LYS A 178 -69.90 -22.79 5.90
CA LYS A 178 -69.27 -23.53 6.98
C LYS A 178 -67.95 -24.09 6.45
N ILE A 179 -66.82 -23.69 7.02
CA ILE A 179 -65.57 -24.45 6.87
C ILE A 179 -65.09 -24.80 8.27
N THR A 180 -65.29 -26.07 8.62
CA THR A 180 -64.64 -26.77 9.72
C THR A 180 -63.87 -27.91 9.09
N LEU A 181 -62.55 -27.90 9.26
CA LEU A 181 -61.72 -29.02 9.71
C LEU A 181 -60.31 -28.49 9.95
#